data_AF-A0A9N9VB78-F1
#
_entry.id   AF-A0A9N9VB78-F1
#
_cell.length_a   1.000
_cell.length_b   1.000
_cell.length_c   1.000
_cell.angle_alpha   90.00
_cell.angle_beta   90.00
_cell.angle_gamma   90.00
#
_symmetry.space_group_name_H-M   'P 1'
#
loop_
_entity.id
_entity.type
_entity.pdbx_description
1 polymer ?
#
loop_
_entity_poly.entity_id
_entity_poly.type
_entity_poly.pdbx_seq_one_letter_code
_entity_poly.pdbx_strand_id
1 'polypeptide(L)'
;MFFSRVFIAASAAVAVSAQIGSIEYFVYAPAKSDVGVLDRQKAAQAAHLAHADGVYAEGNLDSGGPILTASSVAGNLTFAGSAFLLKVENLEAAKKVVTDDAYYTGDVWDPEKIVVLPYIPYYRASSA
;
A
#
# COMPACT_ATOMS: atom_id res chain seq x y z
N MET A 1 -41.26 6.97 -11.66
CA MET A 1 -40.08 7.77 -11.25
C MET A 1 -39.68 7.30 -9.86
N PHE A 2 -38.62 6.50 -9.75
CA PHE A 2 -38.05 6.08 -8.45
C PHE A 2 -36.79 6.90 -8.20
N PHE A 3 -36.80 7.78 -7.21
CA PHE A 3 -35.59 8.47 -6.75
C PHE A 3 -34.85 7.54 -5.78
N SER A 4 -33.74 6.99 -6.26
CA SER A 4 -32.79 6.25 -5.41
C SER A 4 -32.10 7.25 -4.47
N ARG A 5 -32.24 7.03 -3.16
CA ARG A 5 -31.55 7.81 -2.13
C ARG A 5 -30.11 7.31 -2.02
N VAL A 6 -29.15 8.13 -2.45
CA VAL A 6 -27.73 7.92 -2.15
C VAL A 6 -27.53 8.22 -0.66
N PHE A 7 -27.17 7.20 0.12
CA PHE A 7 -26.66 7.39 1.47
C PHE A 7 -25.16 7.69 1.38
N ILE A 8 -24.78 8.94 1.62
CA ILE A 8 -23.39 9.31 1.85
C ILE A 8 -23.10 8.95 3.32
N ALA A 9 -22.47 7.81 3.55
CA ALA A 9 -21.91 7.51 4.85
C ALA A 9 -20.73 8.45 5.10
N ALA A 10 -20.93 9.49 5.90
CA ALA A 10 -19.84 10.29 6.42
C ALA A 10 -18.98 9.38 7.31
N SER A 11 -17.74 9.11 6.90
CA SER A 11 -16.78 8.43 7.75
C SER A 11 -16.48 9.34 8.94
N ALA A 12 -16.89 8.92 10.14
CA ALA A 12 -16.65 9.67 11.36
C ALA A 12 -15.17 9.57 11.74
N ALA A 13 -14.36 10.54 11.34
CA ALA A 13 -13.03 10.72 11.89
C ALA A 13 -13.16 11.22 13.33
N VAL A 14 -12.63 10.47 14.29
CA VAL A 14 -12.54 10.86 15.70
C VAL A 14 -11.13 11.36 15.98
N ALA A 15 -10.99 12.49 16.67
CA ALA A 15 -9.70 13.00 17.09
C ALA A 15 -9.02 12.01 18.04
N VAL A 16 -7.84 11.50 17.65
CA VAL A 16 -7.00 10.66 18.51
C VAL A 16 -5.93 11.55 19.13
N SER A 17 -5.88 11.63 20.48
CA SER A 17 -4.75 12.25 21.16
C SER A 17 -3.58 11.26 21.19
N ALA A 18 -2.70 11.33 20.20
CA ALA A 18 -1.47 10.55 20.18
C ALA A 18 -0.31 11.38 20.74
N GLN A 19 0.42 10.82 21.71
CA GLN A 19 1.69 11.38 22.22
C GLN A 19 2.86 10.59 21.61
N ILE A 20 3.61 11.27 20.72
CA ILE A 20 4.98 11.10 20.21
C ILE A 20 5.42 9.72 19.67
N GLY A 21 4.93 9.37 18.48
CA GLY A 21 5.69 8.60 17.48
C GLY A 21 5.82 9.44 16.20
N SER A 22 6.86 9.23 15.39
CA SER A 22 6.92 9.88 14.07
C SER A 22 5.75 9.39 13.21
N ILE A 23 5.04 10.32 12.56
CA ILE A 23 4.02 9.97 11.59
C ILE A 23 4.70 9.21 10.45
N GLU A 24 4.13 8.06 10.13
CA GLU A 24 4.45 7.26 8.96
C GLU A 24 3.23 7.20 8.05
N TYR A 25 3.39 6.56 6.90
CA TYR A 25 2.31 6.42 5.94
C TYR A 25 2.07 4.95 5.66
N PHE A 26 0.90 4.48 6.09
CA PHE A 26 0.41 3.16 5.74
C PHE A 26 -0.08 3.16 4.30
N VAL A 27 0.41 2.19 3.54
CA VAL A 27 -0.01 1.94 2.16
C VAL A 27 -0.67 0.57 2.07
N TYR A 28 -1.86 0.55 1.51
CA TYR A 28 -2.53 -0.65 1.00
C TYR A 28 -2.76 -0.47 -0.50
N ALA A 29 -2.08 -1.29 -1.30
CA ALA A 29 -2.13 -1.24 -2.75
C ALA A 29 -2.61 -2.59 -3.30
N PRO A 30 -3.92 -2.81 -3.44
CA PRO A 30 -4.45 -4.07 -3.93
C PRO A 30 -4.12 -4.25 -5.42
N ALA A 31 -3.91 -5.49 -5.83
CA ALA A 31 -3.78 -5.84 -7.24
C ALA A 31 -5.12 -5.64 -7.97
N LYS A 32 -5.05 -5.35 -9.28
CA LYS A 32 -6.24 -5.47 -10.14
C LYS A 32 -6.77 -6.89 -10.15
N SER A 33 -8.07 -7.03 -10.39
CA SER A 33 -8.75 -8.32 -10.41
C SER A 33 -8.94 -8.91 -11.83
N ASP A 34 -8.34 -8.29 -12.85
CA ASP A 34 -8.42 -8.80 -14.23
C ASP A 34 -7.45 -9.96 -14.48
N VAL A 35 -7.76 -10.78 -15.48
CA VAL A 35 -7.01 -11.99 -15.82
C VAL A 35 -5.54 -11.72 -16.18
N GLY A 36 -5.20 -10.51 -16.65
CA GLY A 36 -3.84 -10.15 -17.07
C GLY A 36 -2.93 -9.67 -15.93
N VAL A 37 -3.44 -9.50 -14.72
CA VAL A 37 -2.69 -8.85 -13.62
C VAL A 37 -1.41 -9.62 -13.25
N LEU A 38 -1.43 -10.95 -13.30
CA LEU A 38 -0.26 -11.77 -12.93
C LEU A 38 0.87 -11.64 -13.93
N ASP A 39 0.57 -11.49 -15.23
CA ASP A 39 1.61 -11.33 -16.24
C ASP A 39 2.24 -9.94 -16.16
N ARG A 40 1.42 -8.90 -15.91
CA ARG A 40 1.92 -7.54 -15.63
C ARG A 40 2.77 -7.51 -14.36
N GLN A 41 2.33 -8.20 -13.31
CA GLN A 41 3.08 -8.32 -12.05
C GLN A 41 4.45 -8.94 -12.29
N LYS A 42 4.52 -10.08 -12.99
CA LYS A 42 5.80 -10.74 -13.31
C LYS A 42 6.72 -9.84 -14.14
N ALA A 43 6.18 -9.15 -15.14
CA ALA A 43 6.95 -8.24 -15.98
C ALA A 43 7.51 -7.04 -15.20
N ALA A 44 6.76 -6.51 -14.23
CA ALA A 44 7.14 -5.35 -13.44
C ALA A 44 7.91 -5.69 -12.14
N GLN A 45 7.92 -6.95 -11.71
CA GLN A 45 8.41 -7.35 -10.39
C GLN A 45 9.85 -6.93 -10.10
N ALA A 46 10.76 -7.12 -11.06
CA ALA A 46 12.17 -6.76 -10.86
C ALA A 46 12.35 -5.25 -10.66
N ALA A 47 11.61 -4.42 -11.41
CA ALA A 47 11.64 -2.98 -11.27
C ALA A 47 10.97 -2.50 -9.97
N HIS A 48 9.86 -3.13 -9.57
CA HIS A 48 9.20 -2.87 -8.29
C HIS A 48 10.14 -3.13 -7.11
N LEU A 49 10.81 -4.29 -7.10
CA LEU A 49 11.75 -4.63 -6.03
C LEU A 49 12.97 -3.69 -6.00
N ALA A 50 13.53 -3.33 -7.17
CA ALA A 50 14.63 -2.38 -7.23
C ALA A 50 14.23 -0.97 -6.72
N HIS A 51 13.00 -0.53 -7.01
CA HIS A 51 12.45 0.70 -6.49
C HIS A 51 12.30 0.63 -4.96
N ALA A 52 11.69 -0.45 -4.44
CA ALA A 52 11.53 -0.67 -3.01
C ALA A 52 12.88 -0.71 -2.26
N ASP A 53 13.90 -1.36 -2.84
CA ASP A 53 15.27 -1.41 -2.30
C ASP A 53 15.88 0.00 -2.22
N GLY A 54 15.65 0.84 -3.24
CA GLY A 54 16.08 2.24 -3.25
C GLY A 54 15.42 3.05 -2.11
N VAL A 55 14.10 2.95 -1.97
CA VAL A 55 13.34 3.64 -0.91
C VAL A 55 13.78 3.15 0.48
N TYR A 56 14.09 1.85 0.63
CA TYR A 56 14.65 1.29 1.86
C TYR A 56 16.04 1.83 2.17
N ALA A 57 16.94 1.88 1.18
CA ALA A 57 18.29 2.39 1.35
C ALA A 57 18.33 3.88 1.76
N GLU A 58 17.34 4.66 1.34
CA GLU A 58 17.15 6.05 1.75
C GLU A 58 16.59 6.20 3.19
N GLY A 59 16.18 5.09 3.83
CA GLY A 59 15.53 5.09 5.13
C GLY A 59 14.02 5.40 5.09
N ASN A 60 13.44 5.48 3.88
CA ASN A 60 12.07 5.89 3.63
C ASN A 60 11.06 4.72 3.66
N LEU A 61 11.53 3.46 3.68
CA LEU A 61 10.68 2.26 3.83
C LEU A 61 11.00 1.59 5.18
N ASP A 62 10.00 1.43 6.05
CA ASP A 62 10.18 0.74 7.33
C ASP A 62 9.99 -0.77 7.22
N SER A 63 8.89 -1.17 6.59
CA SER A 63 8.50 -2.56 6.40
C SER A 63 7.54 -2.67 5.21
N GLY A 64 7.51 -3.84 4.58
CA GLY A 64 6.62 -4.07 3.44
C GLY A 64 6.64 -5.50 2.94
N GLY A 65 5.61 -5.87 2.17
CA GLY A 65 5.54 -7.18 1.54
C GLY A 65 4.28 -7.39 0.70
N PRO A 66 4.18 -8.57 0.05
CA PRO A 66 3.00 -8.94 -0.71
C PRO A 66 1.83 -9.26 0.23
N ILE A 67 0.67 -8.72 -0.08
CA ILE A 67 -0.62 -9.20 0.41
C ILE A 67 -0.95 -10.45 -0.39
N LEU A 68 -1.39 -11.49 0.31
CA LEU A 68 -1.76 -12.76 -0.30
C LEU A 68 -3.29 -12.92 -0.31
N THR A 69 -3.79 -13.75 -1.21
CA THR A 69 -5.21 -14.14 -1.18
C THR A 69 -5.53 -14.94 0.08
N ALA A 70 -6.78 -14.89 0.53
CA ALA A 70 -7.25 -15.69 1.68
C ALA A 70 -7.11 -17.21 1.48
N SER A 71 -7.01 -17.67 0.23
CA SER A 71 -6.79 -19.08 -0.13
C SER A 71 -5.32 -19.51 -0.13
N SER A 72 -4.40 -18.58 0.08
CA SER A 72 -2.96 -18.87 0.05
C SER A 72 -2.56 -19.76 1.23
N VAL A 73 -1.76 -20.78 0.94
CA VAL A 73 -1.21 -21.73 1.92
C VAL A 73 0.28 -21.93 1.68
N ALA A 74 1.00 -22.50 2.64
CA ALA A 74 2.42 -22.79 2.48
C ALA A 74 2.67 -23.60 1.19
N GLY A 75 3.58 -23.12 0.33
CA GLY A 75 3.89 -23.72 -0.97
C GLY A 75 2.94 -23.33 -2.12
N ASN A 76 1.85 -22.62 -1.85
CA ASN A 76 0.95 -22.07 -2.87
C ASN A 76 0.46 -20.67 -2.46
N LEU A 77 1.29 -19.67 -2.76
CA LEU A 77 1.03 -18.27 -2.43
C LEU A 77 0.51 -17.55 -3.67
N THR A 78 -0.65 -16.90 -3.56
CA THR A 78 -1.24 -16.11 -4.63
C THR A 78 -1.21 -14.63 -4.26
N PHE A 79 -0.64 -13.80 -5.13
CA PHE A 79 -0.52 -12.36 -4.95
C PHE A 79 -1.90 -11.67 -4.99
N ALA A 80 -2.16 -10.80 -4.03
CA ALA A 80 -3.38 -9.99 -3.95
C ALA A 80 -3.09 -8.47 -3.88
N GLY A 81 -1.81 -8.07 -3.82
CA GLY A 81 -1.39 -6.67 -3.73
C GLY A 81 -0.16 -6.51 -2.85
N SER A 82 0.09 -5.28 -2.41
CA SER A 82 1.21 -4.93 -1.54
C SER A 82 0.73 -4.09 -0.37
N ALA A 83 1.38 -4.26 0.79
CA ALA A 83 1.22 -3.37 1.94
C ALA A 83 2.60 -2.99 2.48
N PHE A 84 2.77 -1.73 2.88
CA PHE A 84 4.02 -1.22 3.41
C PHE A 84 3.85 0.07 4.23
N LEU A 85 4.87 0.41 5.00
CA LEU A 85 4.97 1.60 5.82
C LEU A 85 6.11 2.50 5.34
N LEU A 86 5.79 3.76 5.04
CA LEU A 86 6.76 4.76 4.58
C LEU A 86 7.09 5.81 5.65
N LYS A 87 8.35 6.22 5.71
CA LYS A 87 8.91 7.29 6.54
C LYS A 87 9.30 8.47 5.68
N VAL A 88 8.30 9.19 5.17
CA VAL A 88 8.49 10.35 4.29
C VAL A 88 7.89 11.60 4.92
N GLU A 89 8.18 12.77 4.37
CA GLU A 89 7.90 14.06 4.99
C GLU A 89 6.42 14.43 5.06
N ASN A 90 5.60 13.93 4.12
CA ASN A 90 4.17 14.24 4.05
C ASN A 90 3.39 13.20 3.20
N LEU A 91 2.07 13.38 3.14
CA LEU A 91 1.17 12.47 2.40
C LEU A 91 1.41 12.52 0.89
N GLU A 92 1.77 13.68 0.35
CA GLU A 92 2.08 13.87 -1.07
C GLU A 92 3.31 13.07 -1.47
N ALA A 93 4.37 13.10 -0.65
CA ALA A 93 5.57 12.29 -0.85
C ALA A 93 5.26 10.79 -0.79
N ALA A 94 4.42 10.36 0.15
CA ALA A 94 4.00 8.96 0.25
C ALA A 94 3.24 8.50 -1.00
N LYS A 95 2.32 9.34 -1.50
CA LYS A 95 1.60 9.07 -2.76
C LYS A 95 2.55 9.01 -3.94
N LYS A 96 3.56 9.89 -3.98
CA LYS A 96 4.55 9.90 -5.06
C LYS A 96 5.35 8.59 -5.12
N VAL A 97 5.79 8.07 -3.98
CA VAL A 97 6.45 6.75 -3.89
C VAL A 97 5.56 5.67 -4.51
N VAL A 98 4.26 5.68 -4.22
CA VAL A 98 3.31 4.71 -4.81
C VAL A 98 3.16 4.91 -6.31
N THR A 99 2.96 6.14 -6.79
CA THR A 99 2.66 6.41 -8.20
C THR A 99 3.86 6.26 -9.14
N ASP A 100 5.07 6.38 -8.61
CA ASP A 100 6.31 6.18 -9.37
C ASP A 100 6.67 4.70 -9.51
N ASP A 101 6.04 3.83 -8.73
CA ASP A 101 6.36 2.40 -8.71
C ASP A 101 5.95 1.70 -10.03
N ALA A 102 6.73 0.69 -10.41
CA ALA A 102 6.47 -0.13 -11.58
C ALA A 102 5.15 -0.91 -11.51
N TYR A 103 4.65 -1.24 -10.31
CA TYR A 103 3.33 -1.84 -10.15
C TYR A 103 2.18 -0.85 -10.33
N TYR A 104 2.40 0.44 -10.07
CA TYR A 104 1.40 1.46 -10.39
C TYR A 104 1.41 1.76 -11.90
N THR A 105 2.57 2.11 -12.44
CA THR A 105 2.72 2.48 -13.86
C THR A 105 2.50 1.31 -14.82
N GLY A 106 2.80 0.09 -14.38
CA GLY A 106 2.58 -1.17 -15.11
C GLY A 106 1.17 -1.75 -14.94
N ASP A 107 0.23 -1.00 -14.38
CA ASP A 107 -1.19 -1.40 -14.24
C ASP A 107 -1.40 -2.69 -13.41
N VAL A 108 -0.54 -2.94 -12.43
CA VAL A 108 -0.63 -4.10 -11.52
C VAL A 108 -1.53 -3.79 -10.34
N TRP A 109 -1.30 -2.64 -9.68
CA TRP A 109 -2.19 -2.15 -8.62
C TRP A 109 -3.44 -1.50 -9.20
N ASP A 110 -4.53 -1.55 -8.44
CA ASP A 110 -5.79 -0.90 -8.77
C ASP A 110 -5.84 0.52 -8.19
N PRO A 111 -5.61 1.59 -8.98
CA PRO A 111 -5.45 2.94 -8.47
C PRO A 111 -6.68 3.45 -7.71
N GLU A 112 -7.87 2.97 -8.07
CA GLU A 112 -9.13 3.38 -7.44
C GLU A 112 -9.29 2.82 -6.02
N LYS A 113 -8.52 1.79 -5.68
CA LYS A 113 -8.57 1.09 -4.40
C LYS A 113 -7.31 1.27 -3.54
N ILE A 114 -6.32 1.99 -4.03
CA ILE A 114 -5.13 2.32 -3.26
C ILE A 114 -5.52 3.22 -2.08
N VAL A 115 -5.03 2.86 -0.90
CA VAL A 115 -5.19 3.64 0.33
C VAL A 115 -3.81 4.06 0.81
N VAL A 116 -3.64 5.37 1.01
CA VAL A 116 -2.46 5.96 1.66
C VAL A 116 -2.94 6.82 2.82
N LEU A 117 -2.58 6.47 4.05
CA LEU A 117 -3.06 7.14 5.25
C LEU A 117 -1.92 7.41 6.24
N PRO A 118 -1.95 8.54 6.97
CA PRO A 118 -1.08 8.73 8.13
C PRO A 118 -1.29 7.61 9.16
N TYR A 119 -0.20 7.09 9.68
CA TYR A 119 -0.16 5.97 10.60
C TYR A 119 0.88 6.24 11.70
N ILE A 120 0.55 5.86 12.93
CA ILE A 120 1.49 5.91 14.06
C ILE A 120 1.66 4.47 14.56
N PRO A 121 2.80 3.82 14.31
CA PRO A 121 3.06 2.50 14.87
C PRO A 121 3.20 2.60 16.39
N TYR A 122 2.46 1.78 17.13
CA TYR A 122 2.59 1.70 18.59
C TYR A 122 3.68 0.71 19.03
N TYR A 123 3.85 -0.37 18.27
CA TYR A 123 4.92 -1.34 18.47
C TYR A 123 5.80 -1.39 17.23
N ARG A 124 7.11 -1.38 17.44
CA ARG A 124 8.13 -1.63 16.41
C ARG A 124 9.15 -2.59 16.98
N ALA A 125 9.47 -3.64 16.23
CA ALA A 125 10.62 -4.47 16.57
C ALA A 125 11.88 -3.59 16.46
N SER A 126 12.72 -3.58 17.50
CA SER A 126 14.04 -2.97 17.38
C SER A 126 14.81 -3.72 16.29
N SER A 127 15.37 -2.99 15.32
CA SER A 127 16.30 -3.58 14.37
C SER A 127 17.44 -4.25 15.14
N ALA A 128 17.58 -5.57 14.96
CA ALA A 128 18.69 -6.36 15.47
C ALA A 128 20.00 -5.98 14.76
#